data_AF-A0A2D5PLG1-F1
#
_entry.id   AF-A0A2D5PLG1-F1
#
_cell.length_a   1.000
_cell.length_b   1.000
_cell.length_c   1.000
_cell.angle_alpha   90.00
_cell.angle_beta   90.00
_cell.angle_gamma   90.00
#
_symmetry.space_group_name_H-M   'P 1'
#
loop_
_entity.id
_entity.type
_entity.pdbx_description
1 polymer ?
#
loop_
_entity_poly.entity_id
_entity_poly.type
_entity_poly.pdbx_seq_one_letter_code
_entity_poly.pdbx_strand_id
1 'polypeptide(L)'
;MTQLTITPAPADLWKDIRSTETFPILAETRDRIRQQMQQARVSFDELAPSIESDPALCMNLLMLAARQHPGCVEQISGAAGCLSLLGMQELVKLMKKMTVIEPWPEKQNEIAYRRAIMCARFAGNLAAEWSAIKGTQSSSYARWSTMLTMAPLWSWLLHWPQAANWQYRVSQGDSLQRAAEQIFGADEKHWLLVLRHLHMPQMAQQVYSPEDKPDSRQWRILRHHDPRDLDNQRPLIHLCQAPAMTSLMANQLAWHLHMAPTGKHTERWLTLTCHWLGKPLHQIAPKVRLLQLQTSRQQHSTLGTGLHLLLSPHPVAEPYPFIAGDDAAHDGTDTTGTETATTQTKAAATTAATTTTEAGKPESAEAQSQPSGGDEARHIDHAYMKKLLNQLQQEPDSFGDWHFLMKCMLKGVTEGLGLPQACVALLNKDKTRLKIIYTEGVSADDPLRRFNVDLTRPSLFTRLLEKTAGLMLTPDNREKFLNHLPASVTDLIPSQSVMMSINAGASPIGLVMGFADAQQAEISQAEYAGFKNLCMIASQSLATLRANTLKNKAAGRPH
;
A
#
# COMPACT_ATOMS: atom_id res chain seq x y z
N MET A 1 -20.85 -22.57 -34.54
CA MET A 1 -20.31 -22.23 -33.20
C MET A 1 -19.05 -23.06 -33.01
N THR A 2 -17.88 -22.47 -33.24
CA THR A 2 -16.58 -23.11 -32.96
C THR A 2 -16.50 -23.33 -31.44
N GLN A 3 -16.37 -24.57 -30.99
CA GLN A 3 -16.23 -24.85 -29.56
C GLN A 3 -14.90 -24.28 -29.08
N LEU A 4 -14.94 -23.26 -28.22
CA LEU A 4 -13.75 -22.72 -27.57
C LEU A 4 -13.24 -23.73 -26.55
N THR A 5 -12.25 -24.52 -26.94
CA THR A 5 -11.61 -25.53 -26.08
C THR A 5 -10.32 -24.99 -25.48
N ILE A 6 -10.14 -25.24 -24.19
CA ILE A 6 -8.91 -24.94 -23.44
C ILE A 6 -8.23 -26.28 -23.22
N THR A 7 -6.93 -26.36 -23.47
CA THR A 7 -6.16 -27.58 -23.14
C THR A 7 -6.16 -27.71 -21.61
N PRO A 8 -6.40 -28.90 -21.04
CA PRO A 8 -6.29 -29.06 -19.60
C PRO A 8 -4.88 -28.66 -19.13
N ALA A 9 -4.80 -27.93 -18.02
CA ALA A 9 -3.53 -27.55 -17.43
C ALA A 9 -2.66 -28.80 -17.17
N PRO A 10 -1.35 -28.77 -17.48
CA PRO A 10 -0.45 -29.88 -17.20
C PRO A 10 -0.52 -30.31 -15.73
N ALA A 11 -0.51 -31.62 -15.46
CA ALA A 11 -0.66 -32.17 -14.10
C ALA A 11 0.41 -31.66 -13.11
N ASP A 12 1.62 -31.40 -13.60
CA ASP A 12 2.73 -30.90 -12.79
C ASP A 12 2.72 -29.38 -12.62
N LEU A 13 1.85 -28.64 -13.32
CA LEU A 13 1.84 -27.18 -13.28
C LEU A 13 1.57 -26.65 -11.87
N TRP A 14 0.73 -27.31 -11.08
CA TRP A 14 0.55 -26.96 -9.66
C TRP A 14 1.83 -27.07 -8.82
N LYS A 15 2.80 -27.91 -9.20
CA LYS A 15 4.12 -27.95 -8.54
C LYS A 15 4.91 -26.69 -8.92
N ASP A 16 4.93 -26.33 -10.20
CA ASP A 16 5.64 -25.14 -10.69
C ASP A 16 5.08 -23.86 -10.04
N ILE A 17 3.75 -23.72 -10.01
CA ILE A 17 3.05 -22.59 -9.37
C ILE A 17 3.37 -22.50 -7.87
N ARG A 18 3.50 -23.64 -7.17
CA ARG A 18 3.90 -23.66 -5.76
C ARG A 18 5.39 -23.36 -5.57
N SER A 19 6.21 -23.59 -6.60
CA SER A 19 7.65 -23.34 -6.55
C SER A 19 8.04 -21.91 -6.93
N THR A 20 7.08 -21.02 -7.26
CA THR A 20 7.36 -19.62 -7.61
C THR A 20 8.15 -18.93 -6.50
N GLU A 21 9.45 -18.72 -6.71
CA GLU A 21 10.32 -18.08 -5.72
C GLU A 21 10.26 -16.55 -5.78
N THR A 22 10.08 -16.02 -6.99
CA THR A 22 10.08 -14.58 -7.31
C THR A 22 9.15 -14.26 -8.46
N PHE A 23 8.57 -13.06 -8.42
CA PHE A 23 7.78 -12.47 -9.50
C PHE A 23 8.60 -11.44 -10.29
N PRO A 24 8.57 -11.46 -11.64
CA PRO A 24 9.18 -10.40 -12.46
C PRO A 24 8.58 -9.03 -12.16
N ILE A 25 9.39 -8.02 -11.90
CA ILE A 25 8.91 -6.66 -11.61
C ILE A 25 8.76 -5.85 -12.90
N LEU A 26 8.06 -4.72 -12.87
CA LEU A 26 8.00 -3.83 -14.03
C LEU A 26 9.37 -3.16 -14.24
N ALA A 27 9.84 -3.09 -15.49
CA ALA A 27 11.12 -2.48 -15.82
C ALA A 27 11.22 -1.02 -15.31
N GLU A 28 10.12 -0.27 -15.41
CA GLU A 28 10.04 1.13 -14.95
C GLU A 28 10.17 1.26 -13.43
N THR A 29 9.74 0.25 -12.69
CA THR A 29 9.92 0.18 -11.22
C THR A 29 11.40 0.00 -10.90
N ARG A 30 12.07 -0.92 -11.60
CA ARG A 30 13.51 -1.18 -11.40
C ARG A 30 14.33 0.09 -11.61
N ASP A 31 14.06 0.80 -12.70
CA ASP A 31 14.80 2.01 -13.05
C ASP A 31 14.54 3.14 -12.04
N ARG A 32 13.29 3.32 -11.61
CA ARG A 32 12.90 4.31 -10.60
C ARG A 32 13.57 4.05 -9.25
N ILE A 33 13.53 2.81 -8.78
CA ILE A 33 14.16 2.41 -7.50
C ILE A 33 15.68 2.56 -7.60
N ARG A 34 16.30 2.14 -8.71
CA ARG A 34 17.73 2.30 -8.92
C ARG A 34 18.15 3.77 -8.89
N GLN A 35 17.39 4.66 -9.54
CA GLN A 35 17.64 6.10 -9.55
C GLN A 35 17.49 6.70 -8.15
N GLN A 36 16.44 6.33 -7.41
CA GLN A 36 16.26 6.78 -6.03
C GLN A 36 17.42 6.32 -5.15
N MET A 37 17.82 5.06 -5.23
CA MET A 37 18.93 4.52 -4.43
C MET A 37 20.31 5.15 -4.72
N GLN A 38 20.47 5.87 -5.85
CA GLN A 38 21.68 6.64 -6.14
C GLN A 38 21.74 7.97 -5.37
N GLN A 39 20.61 8.45 -4.84
CA GLN A 39 20.57 9.64 -4.00
C GLN A 39 21.21 9.35 -2.64
N ALA A 40 21.99 10.29 -2.12
CA ALA A 40 22.96 10.04 -1.04
C ALA A 40 22.38 9.61 0.32
N ARG A 41 21.04 9.49 0.49
CA ARG A 41 20.42 9.21 1.80
C ARG A 41 18.93 8.86 1.79
N VAL A 42 18.48 7.96 0.91
CA VAL A 42 17.05 7.62 0.82
C VAL A 42 16.53 6.83 2.03
N SER A 43 15.43 7.30 2.62
CA SER A 43 14.72 6.62 3.71
C SER A 43 13.75 5.54 3.21
N PHE A 44 13.29 4.67 4.11
CA PHE A 44 12.28 3.65 3.76
C PHE A 44 10.95 4.29 3.36
N ASP A 45 10.54 5.37 4.02
CA ASP A 45 9.33 6.12 3.69
C ASP A 45 9.41 6.79 2.31
N GLU A 46 10.58 7.27 1.91
CA GLU A 46 10.80 7.87 0.59
C GLU A 46 10.73 6.81 -0.53
N LEU A 47 11.22 5.57 -0.29
CA LEU A 47 11.13 4.48 -1.26
C LEU A 47 9.76 3.82 -1.33
N ALA A 48 9.04 3.75 -0.21
CA ALA A 48 7.81 2.97 -0.11
C ALA A 48 6.77 3.28 -1.20
N PRO A 49 6.45 4.54 -1.56
CA PRO A 49 5.52 4.84 -2.65
C PRO A 49 5.96 4.33 -4.02
N SER A 50 7.28 4.23 -4.26
CA SER A 50 7.83 3.71 -5.50
C SER A 50 7.84 2.19 -5.54
N ILE A 51 8.01 1.55 -4.37
CA ILE A 51 7.89 0.10 -4.21
C ILE A 51 6.43 -0.35 -4.33
N GLU A 52 5.52 0.28 -3.58
CA GLU A 52 4.05 0.06 -3.65
C GLU A 52 3.45 0.45 -5.00
N SER A 53 4.27 1.03 -5.87
CA SER A 53 3.94 1.29 -7.24
C SER A 53 3.89 -0.01 -8.09
N ASP A 54 4.45 -1.11 -7.56
CA ASP A 54 4.60 -2.41 -8.22
C ASP A 54 4.24 -3.58 -7.29
N PRO A 55 3.04 -4.17 -7.45
CA PRO A 55 2.60 -5.33 -6.67
C PRO A 55 3.56 -6.52 -6.70
N ALA A 56 4.27 -6.76 -7.81
CA ALA A 56 5.19 -7.88 -7.91
C ALA A 56 6.39 -7.66 -6.97
N LEU A 57 6.90 -6.43 -6.90
CA LEU A 57 7.96 -6.06 -5.96
C LEU A 57 7.47 -6.16 -4.51
N CYS A 58 6.25 -5.70 -4.21
CA CYS A 58 5.64 -5.85 -2.89
C CYS A 58 5.54 -7.31 -2.46
N MET A 59 5.07 -8.17 -3.37
CA MET A 59 4.95 -9.61 -3.13
C MET A 59 6.30 -10.25 -2.83
N ASN A 60 7.31 -9.93 -3.64
CA ASN A 60 8.67 -10.41 -3.44
C ASN A 60 9.26 -9.99 -2.09
N LEU A 61 9.04 -8.74 -1.68
CA LEU A 61 9.47 -8.23 -0.37
C LEU A 61 8.74 -8.95 0.79
N LEU A 62 7.43 -9.17 0.66
CA LEU A 62 6.65 -9.89 1.66
C LEU A 62 7.13 -11.32 1.82
N MET A 63 7.33 -12.04 0.72
CA MET A 63 7.84 -13.42 0.72
C MET A 63 9.25 -13.48 1.34
N LEU A 64 10.12 -12.53 1.02
CA LEU A 64 11.45 -12.45 1.62
C LEU A 64 11.39 -12.17 3.12
N ALA A 65 10.58 -11.20 3.55
CA ALA A 65 10.38 -10.87 4.95
C ALA A 65 9.84 -12.08 5.74
N ALA A 66 8.83 -12.76 5.22
CA ALA A 66 8.23 -13.93 5.86
C ALA A 66 9.23 -15.10 5.99
N ARG A 67 10.08 -15.33 4.99
CA ARG A 67 11.14 -16.36 5.02
C ARG A 67 12.22 -16.04 6.06
N GLN A 68 12.65 -14.78 6.18
CA GLN A 68 13.68 -14.37 7.13
C GLN A 68 13.14 -14.16 8.56
N HIS A 69 11.86 -13.83 8.70
CA HIS A 69 11.21 -13.48 9.96
C HIS A 69 9.85 -14.18 10.11
N PRO A 70 9.82 -15.46 10.55
CA PRO A 70 8.58 -16.23 10.63
C PRO A 70 7.51 -15.61 11.54
N GLY A 71 6.35 -15.30 10.97
CA GLY A 71 5.21 -14.70 11.66
C GLY A 71 5.16 -13.16 11.61
N CYS A 72 6.01 -12.50 10.80
CA CYS A 72 5.96 -11.05 10.63
C CYS A 72 4.84 -10.56 9.71
N VAL A 73 4.21 -11.43 8.92
CA VAL A 73 3.25 -11.06 7.85
C VAL A 73 2.10 -10.20 8.37
N GLU A 74 1.52 -10.57 9.52
CA GLU A 74 0.42 -9.81 10.15
C GLU A 74 0.85 -8.41 10.63
N GLN A 75 2.15 -8.18 10.80
CA GLN A 75 2.73 -6.91 11.25
C GLN A 75 3.21 -6.06 10.07
N ILE A 76 2.88 -6.42 8.83
CA ILE A 76 3.31 -5.67 7.64
C ILE A 76 2.08 -5.08 6.99
N SER A 77 1.98 -3.75 7.02
CA SER A 77 0.90 -3.01 6.37
C SER A 77 1.34 -2.27 5.10
N GLY A 78 2.61 -2.38 4.71
CA GLY A 78 3.18 -1.65 3.57
C GLY A 78 4.66 -1.97 3.32
N ALA A 79 5.20 -1.35 2.26
CA ALA A 79 6.58 -1.56 1.84
C ALA A 79 7.60 -1.06 2.88
N ALA A 80 7.31 0.06 3.54
CA ALA A 80 8.19 0.60 4.59
C ALA A 80 8.33 -0.38 5.77
N GLY A 81 7.23 -1.06 6.15
CA GLY A 81 7.25 -2.12 7.16
C GLY A 81 8.18 -3.27 6.79
N CYS A 82 8.06 -3.79 5.55
CA CYS A 82 8.97 -4.79 5.00
C CYS A 82 10.44 -4.35 5.06
N LEU A 83 10.71 -3.11 4.62
CA LEU A 83 12.08 -2.57 4.61
C LEU A 83 12.64 -2.36 6.02
N SER A 84 11.81 -2.03 7.00
CA SER A 84 12.27 -1.90 8.39
C SER A 84 12.76 -3.23 8.97
N LEU A 85 12.12 -4.35 8.58
CA LEU A 85 12.50 -5.70 8.99
C LEU A 85 13.73 -6.22 8.23
N LEU A 86 13.74 -6.04 6.91
CA LEU A 86 14.77 -6.59 6.02
C LEU A 86 16.04 -5.72 5.98
N GLY A 87 15.89 -4.40 6.07
CA GLY A 87 16.95 -3.43 5.84
C GLY A 87 17.28 -3.20 4.36
N MET A 88 17.99 -2.09 4.09
CA MET A 88 18.32 -1.64 2.73
C MET A 88 19.18 -2.64 1.94
N GLN A 89 20.08 -3.36 2.62
CA GLN A 89 21.00 -4.29 1.95
C GLN A 89 20.26 -5.46 1.31
N GLU A 90 19.19 -5.94 1.93
CA GLU A 90 18.38 -7.03 1.39
C GLU A 90 17.58 -6.55 0.17
N LEU A 91 17.06 -5.31 0.18
CA LEU A 91 16.46 -4.70 -1.02
C LEU A 91 17.47 -4.66 -2.17
N VAL A 92 18.70 -4.19 -1.95
CA VAL A 92 19.76 -4.16 -2.99
C VAL A 92 20.02 -5.56 -3.56
N LYS A 93 20.15 -6.58 -2.70
CA LYS A 93 20.39 -7.97 -3.12
C LYS A 93 19.23 -8.52 -3.94
N LEU A 94 18.01 -8.23 -3.51
CA LEU A 94 16.79 -8.65 -4.18
C LEU A 94 16.69 -8.01 -5.58
N MET A 95 16.87 -6.68 -5.67
CA MET A 95 16.84 -5.94 -6.94
C MET A 95 17.87 -6.42 -7.96
N LYS A 96 19.02 -6.95 -7.52
CA LYS A 96 20.06 -7.51 -8.41
C LYS A 96 19.67 -8.86 -9.04
N LYS A 97 18.78 -9.62 -8.39
CA LYS A 97 18.35 -10.96 -8.82
C LYS A 97 17.04 -10.93 -9.62
N MET A 98 16.27 -9.86 -9.51
CA MET A 98 14.94 -9.76 -10.11
C MET A 98 14.99 -9.68 -11.64
N THR A 99 14.14 -10.49 -12.26
CA THR A 99 13.77 -10.35 -13.67
C THR A 99 12.76 -9.21 -13.83
N VAL A 100 12.63 -8.71 -15.06
CA VAL A 100 11.70 -7.62 -15.37
C VAL A 100 10.77 -7.95 -16.53
N ILE A 101 9.61 -7.30 -16.53
CA ILE A 101 8.70 -7.22 -17.67
C ILE A 101 8.82 -5.83 -18.28
N GLU A 102 9.10 -5.80 -19.58
CA GLU A 102 9.26 -4.56 -20.33
C GLU A 102 7.93 -3.77 -20.45
N PRO A 103 7.98 -2.47 -20.78
CA PRO A 103 6.79 -1.64 -20.94
C PRO A 103 5.79 -2.17 -21.99
N TRP A 104 6.32 -2.77 -23.05
CA TRP A 104 5.60 -3.28 -24.22
C TRP A 104 6.05 -4.71 -24.53
N PRO A 105 5.65 -5.70 -23.73
CA PRO A 105 6.06 -7.07 -23.95
C PRO A 105 5.38 -7.64 -25.20
N GLU A 106 6.11 -8.46 -25.97
CA GLU A 106 5.57 -9.12 -27.17
C GLU A 106 4.83 -10.43 -26.83
N LYS A 107 5.27 -11.12 -25.76
CA LYS A 107 4.68 -12.41 -25.40
C LYS A 107 3.35 -12.22 -24.70
N GLN A 108 2.35 -12.98 -25.13
CA GLN A 108 0.98 -12.86 -24.62
C GLN A 108 0.85 -13.10 -23.11
N ASN A 109 1.65 -14.01 -22.57
CA ASN A 109 1.71 -14.31 -21.13
C ASN A 109 2.26 -13.12 -20.32
N GLU A 110 3.29 -12.45 -20.82
CA GLU A 110 3.88 -11.24 -20.22
C GLU A 110 2.92 -10.04 -20.33
N ILE A 111 2.19 -9.89 -21.45
CA ILE A 111 1.13 -8.86 -21.61
C ILE A 111 0.04 -9.08 -20.55
N ALA A 112 -0.48 -10.30 -20.43
CA ALA A 112 -1.53 -10.64 -19.48
C ALA A 112 -1.06 -10.44 -18.03
N TYR A 113 0.15 -10.87 -17.70
CA TYR A 113 0.78 -10.65 -16.40
C TYR A 113 0.91 -9.16 -16.09
N ARG A 114 1.47 -8.36 -17.01
CA ARG A 114 1.66 -6.92 -16.81
C ARG A 114 0.34 -6.21 -16.53
N ARG A 115 -0.72 -6.51 -17.29
CA ARG A 115 -2.07 -6.00 -17.03
C ARG A 115 -2.54 -6.34 -15.62
N ALA A 116 -2.33 -7.57 -15.17
CA ALA A 116 -2.72 -8.02 -13.83
C ALA A 116 -1.99 -7.25 -12.72
N ILE A 117 -0.68 -7.00 -12.87
CA ILE A 117 0.10 -6.18 -11.92
C ILE A 117 -0.41 -4.74 -11.92
N MET A 118 -0.63 -4.12 -13.07
CA MET A 118 -1.11 -2.74 -13.11
C MET A 118 -2.51 -2.58 -12.51
N CYS A 119 -3.41 -3.53 -12.77
CA CYS A 119 -4.76 -3.55 -12.22
C CYS A 119 -4.77 -3.80 -10.70
N ALA A 120 -3.91 -4.70 -10.22
CA ALA A 120 -3.77 -4.98 -8.78
C ALA A 120 -3.37 -3.75 -7.96
N ARG A 121 -2.49 -2.89 -8.49
CA ARG A 121 -2.19 -1.60 -7.85
C ARG A 121 -3.42 -0.69 -7.76
N PHE A 122 -4.20 -0.62 -8.84
CA PHE A 122 -5.42 0.18 -8.82
C PHE A 122 -6.45 -0.36 -7.82
N ALA A 123 -6.60 -1.69 -7.73
CA ALA A 123 -7.42 -2.33 -6.70
C ALA A 123 -6.98 -1.96 -5.28
N GLY A 124 -5.67 -1.98 -5.00
CA GLY A 124 -5.14 -1.51 -3.72
C GLY A 124 -5.53 -0.07 -3.40
N ASN A 125 -5.46 0.84 -4.38
CA ASN A 125 -5.85 2.24 -4.20
C ASN A 125 -7.36 2.41 -3.92
N LEU A 126 -8.22 1.64 -4.59
CA LEU A 126 -9.65 1.59 -4.29
C LEU A 126 -9.91 1.12 -2.85
N ALA A 127 -9.25 0.05 -2.43
CA ALA A 127 -9.39 -0.48 -1.07
C ALA A 127 -8.95 0.52 0.01
N ALA A 128 -7.87 1.26 -0.24
CA ALA A 128 -7.39 2.29 0.70
C ALA A 128 -8.40 3.43 0.92
N GLU A 129 -9.05 3.89 -0.15
CA GLU A 129 -10.11 4.90 -0.09
C GLU A 129 -11.33 4.35 0.65
N TRP A 130 -11.73 3.12 0.35
CA TRP A 130 -12.94 2.54 0.93
C TRP A 130 -12.76 2.14 2.38
N SER A 131 -11.57 1.67 2.79
CA SER A 131 -11.29 1.41 4.19
C SER A 131 -11.34 2.70 5.03
N ALA A 132 -10.94 3.85 4.46
CA ALA A 132 -11.09 5.15 5.11
C ALA A 132 -12.57 5.54 5.29
N ILE A 133 -13.44 5.15 4.35
CA ILE A 133 -14.90 5.37 4.47
C ILE A 133 -15.51 4.45 5.54
N LYS A 134 -15.08 3.18 5.59
CA LYS A 134 -15.66 2.17 6.48
C LYS A 134 -15.09 2.18 7.90
N GLY A 135 -13.85 2.63 8.10
CA GLY A 135 -13.17 2.66 9.39
C GLY A 135 -12.80 1.27 9.94
N THR A 136 -12.99 0.19 9.18
CA THR A 136 -12.77 -1.18 9.68
C THR A 136 -11.30 -1.59 9.70
N GLN A 137 -10.45 -0.98 8.86
CA GLN A 137 -9.05 -1.35 8.68
C GLN A 137 -8.21 -0.12 8.29
N SER A 138 -6.91 -0.16 8.57
CA SER A 138 -5.98 0.90 8.14
C SER A 138 -5.92 0.98 6.61
N SER A 139 -5.84 2.19 6.05
CA SER A 139 -5.76 2.39 4.59
C SER A 139 -4.50 1.79 3.98
N SER A 140 -3.39 1.75 4.73
CA SER A 140 -2.15 1.11 4.28
C SER A 140 -2.33 -0.40 4.18
N TYR A 141 -2.83 -1.05 5.24
CA TYR A 141 -3.07 -2.49 5.23
C TYR A 141 -4.11 -2.90 4.19
N ALA A 142 -5.19 -2.11 4.06
CA ALA A 142 -6.21 -2.35 3.03
C ALA A 142 -5.61 -2.29 1.61
N ARG A 143 -4.75 -1.30 1.33
CA ARG A 143 -4.02 -1.20 0.06
C ARG A 143 -3.14 -2.42 -0.16
N TRP A 144 -2.25 -2.67 0.80
CA TRP A 144 -1.21 -3.69 0.73
C TRP A 144 -1.81 -5.08 0.51
N SER A 145 -2.77 -5.47 1.35
CA SER A 145 -3.41 -6.77 1.25
C SER A 145 -4.22 -6.93 -0.04
N THR A 146 -5.02 -5.92 -0.41
CA THR A 146 -5.85 -5.98 -1.64
C THR A 146 -5.01 -6.09 -2.92
N MET A 147 -3.90 -5.35 -2.97
CA MET A 147 -2.94 -5.40 -4.08
C MET A 147 -2.38 -6.80 -4.29
N LEU A 148 -2.12 -7.53 -3.21
CA LEU A 148 -1.49 -8.84 -3.28
C LEU A 148 -2.49 -9.97 -3.53
N THR A 149 -3.79 -9.74 -3.32
CA THR A 149 -4.86 -10.76 -3.42
C THR A 149 -4.78 -11.64 -4.65
N MET A 150 -4.43 -11.09 -5.81
CA MET A 150 -4.41 -11.83 -7.08
C MET A 150 -3.06 -12.48 -7.39
N ALA A 151 -2.08 -12.44 -6.48
CA ALA A 151 -0.75 -13.02 -6.64
C ALA A 151 -0.72 -14.50 -7.03
N PRO A 152 -1.61 -15.38 -6.52
CA PRO A 152 -1.70 -16.75 -6.99
C PRO A 152 -1.90 -16.85 -8.51
N LEU A 153 -2.71 -15.98 -9.10
CA LEU A 153 -3.00 -15.99 -10.53
C LEU A 153 -1.83 -15.51 -11.38
N TRP A 154 -0.98 -14.63 -10.83
CA TRP A 154 0.18 -14.11 -11.55
C TRP A 154 1.18 -15.22 -11.90
N SER A 155 1.35 -16.21 -11.01
CA SER A 155 2.19 -17.38 -11.30
C SER A 155 1.64 -18.15 -12.50
N TRP A 156 0.32 -18.35 -12.56
CA TRP A 156 -0.32 -19.03 -13.69
C TRP A 156 -0.10 -18.29 -15.00
N LEU A 157 -0.27 -16.97 -14.98
CA LEU A 157 -0.03 -16.12 -16.14
C LEU A 157 1.41 -16.20 -16.65
N LEU A 158 2.40 -16.45 -15.79
CA LEU A 158 3.81 -16.58 -16.22
C LEU A 158 4.12 -17.95 -16.83
N HIS A 159 3.60 -19.02 -16.23
CA HIS A 159 3.98 -20.40 -16.56
C HIS A 159 3.11 -21.03 -17.67
N TRP A 160 1.91 -20.52 -17.92
CA TRP A 160 0.97 -21.14 -18.87
C TRP A 160 0.23 -20.10 -19.72
N PRO A 161 0.51 -19.96 -21.03
CA PRO A 161 -0.09 -18.92 -21.87
C PRO A 161 -1.62 -18.90 -21.87
N GLN A 162 -2.29 -20.06 -21.87
CA GLN A 162 -3.75 -20.16 -21.83
C GLN A 162 -4.36 -19.68 -20.50
N ALA A 163 -3.55 -19.48 -19.45
CA ALA A 163 -3.98 -18.80 -18.22
C ALA A 163 -4.59 -17.42 -18.53
N ALA A 164 -4.16 -16.75 -19.60
CA ALA A 164 -4.72 -15.46 -20.01
C ALA A 164 -6.21 -15.53 -20.42
N ASN A 165 -6.74 -16.72 -20.73
CA ASN A 165 -8.18 -16.92 -20.96
C ASN A 165 -9.04 -16.58 -19.74
N TRP A 166 -8.43 -16.51 -18.55
CA TRP A 166 -9.07 -15.93 -17.37
C TRP A 166 -9.54 -14.49 -17.62
N GLN A 167 -8.71 -13.66 -18.25
CA GLN A 167 -9.06 -12.28 -18.58
C GLN A 167 -10.14 -12.23 -19.67
N TYR A 168 -10.09 -13.14 -20.65
CA TYR A 168 -11.17 -13.30 -21.61
C TYR A 168 -12.51 -13.59 -20.92
N ARG A 169 -12.58 -14.60 -20.04
CA ARG A 169 -13.81 -14.96 -19.32
C ARG A 169 -14.39 -13.79 -18.52
N VAL A 170 -13.52 -13.04 -17.83
CA VAL A 170 -13.93 -11.84 -17.06
C VAL A 170 -14.46 -10.76 -18.00
N SER A 171 -13.86 -10.57 -19.18
CA SER A 171 -14.36 -9.63 -20.20
C SER A 171 -15.72 -10.04 -20.76
N GLN A 172 -16.03 -11.34 -20.78
CA GLN A 172 -17.34 -11.89 -21.16
C GLN A 172 -18.37 -11.82 -20.02
N GLY A 173 -17.96 -11.37 -18.83
CA GLY A 173 -18.86 -11.09 -17.71
C GLY A 173 -18.86 -12.11 -16.58
N ASP A 174 -17.97 -13.11 -16.60
CA ASP A 174 -17.74 -13.96 -15.44
C ASP A 174 -17.13 -13.15 -14.28
N SER A 175 -17.43 -13.52 -13.04
CA SER A 175 -16.74 -12.95 -11.88
C SER A 175 -15.29 -13.42 -11.84
N LEU A 176 -14.39 -12.64 -11.22
CA LEU A 176 -12.97 -13.02 -11.11
C LEU A 176 -12.76 -14.43 -10.57
N GLN A 177 -13.53 -14.82 -9.54
CA GLN A 177 -13.46 -16.16 -8.93
C GLN A 177 -13.98 -17.23 -9.88
N ARG A 178 -15.16 -17.05 -10.48
CA ARG A 178 -15.75 -18.04 -11.39
C ARG A 178 -14.83 -18.27 -12.60
N ALA A 179 -14.25 -17.20 -13.13
CA ALA A 179 -13.26 -17.30 -14.19
C ALA A 179 -12.00 -18.06 -13.71
N ALA A 180 -11.52 -17.80 -12.50
CA ALA A 180 -10.35 -18.50 -11.95
C ALA A 180 -10.62 -20.01 -11.77
N GLU A 181 -11.77 -20.38 -11.22
CA GLU A 181 -12.18 -21.78 -11.04
C GLU A 181 -12.28 -22.52 -12.39
N GLN A 182 -12.80 -21.87 -13.43
CA GLN A 182 -12.92 -22.46 -14.77
C GLN A 182 -11.58 -22.65 -15.48
N ILE A 183 -10.60 -21.77 -15.24
CA ILE A 183 -9.31 -21.79 -15.97
C ILE A 183 -8.25 -22.58 -15.21
N PHE A 184 -8.15 -22.40 -13.90
CA PHE A 184 -7.09 -22.96 -13.07
C PHE A 184 -7.55 -24.17 -12.24
N GLY A 185 -8.87 -24.38 -12.13
CA GLY A 185 -9.48 -25.44 -11.33
C GLY A 185 -10.01 -24.98 -9.97
N ALA A 186 -10.97 -25.74 -9.44
CA ALA A 186 -11.70 -25.43 -8.21
C ALA A 186 -11.20 -26.19 -6.96
N ASP A 187 -10.08 -26.92 -7.05
CA ASP A 187 -9.58 -27.69 -5.91
C ASP A 187 -8.95 -26.78 -4.85
N GLU A 188 -9.69 -26.58 -3.76
CA GLU A 188 -9.34 -25.74 -2.63
C GLU A 188 -7.99 -26.11 -2.00
N LYS A 189 -7.62 -27.40 -1.97
CA LYS A 189 -6.36 -27.84 -1.37
C LYS A 189 -5.16 -27.26 -2.10
N HIS A 190 -5.22 -27.24 -3.43
CA HIS A 190 -4.15 -26.68 -4.24
C HIS A 190 -4.01 -25.17 -4.03
N TRP A 191 -5.14 -24.45 -3.99
CA TRP A 191 -5.15 -23.01 -3.71
C TRP A 191 -4.58 -22.68 -2.33
N LEU A 192 -5.01 -23.38 -1.27
CA LEU A 192 -4.50 -23.16 0.09
C LEU A 192 -2.99 -23.38 0.20
N LEU A 193 -2.45 -24.38 -0.50
CA LEU A 193 -1.00 -24.61 -0.54
C LEU A 193 -0.25 -23.45 -1.20
N VAL A 194 -0.78 -22.90 -2.30
CA VAL A 194 -0.20 -21.73 -2.98
C VAL A 194 -0.26 -20.49 -2.09
N LEU A 195 -1.42 -20.20 -1.48
CA LEU A 195 -1.60 -19.05 -0.59
C LEU A 195 -0.62 -19.08 0.59
N ARG A 196 -0.42 -20.27 1.18
CA ARG A 196 0.53 -20.47 2.28
C ARG A 196 1.98 -20.27 1.84
N HIS A 197 2.37 -20.78 0.66
CA HIS A 197 3.72 -20.59 0.14
C HIS A 197 4.02 -19.12 -0.17
N LEU A 198 3.03 -18.39 -0.67
CA LEU A 198 3.13 -16.96 -0.97
C LEU A 198 3.14 -16.09 0.29
N HIS A 199 2.83 -16.62 1.48
CA HIS A 199 2.76 -15.83 2.72
C HIS A 199 1.81 -14.63 2.61
N MET A 200 0.67 -14.83 1.94
CA MET A 200 -0.33 -13.80 1.69
C MET A 200 -0.85 -13.18 2.99
N PRO A 201 -1.18 -11.87 3.02
CA PRO A 201 -1.86 -11.29 4.17
C PRO A 201 -3.21 -11.97 4.40
N GLN A 202 -3.64 -12.11 5.65
CA GLN A 202 -4.90 -12.74 6.04
C GLN A 202 -6.09 -12.26 5.21
N MET A 203 -6.26 -10.94 5.08
CA MET A 203 -7.41 -10.37 4.38
C MET A 203 -7.44 -10.78 2.90
N ALA A 204 -6.28 -11.03 2.29
CA ALA A 204 -6.17 -11.56 0.95
C ALA A 204 -6.47 -13.08 0.89
N GLN A 205 -6.06 -13.85 1.90
CA GLN A 205 -6.36 -15.28 2.00
C GLN A 205 -7.87 -15.55 2.14
N GLN A 206 -8.56 -14.76 2.97
CA GLN A 206 -10.01 -14.88 3.19
C GLN A 206 -10.83 -14.69 1.90
N VAL A 207 -10.31 -13.95 0.90
CA VAL A 207 -10.96 -13.83 -0.43
C VAL A 207 -11.01 -15.16 -1.18
N TYR A 208 -10.25 -16.18 -0.77
CA TYR A 208 -10.29 -17.52 -1.35
C TYR A 208 -11.18 -18.47 -0.54
N SER A 209 -11.49 -18.15 0.71
CA SER A 209 -12.41 -18.93 1.57
C SER A 209 -13.86 -18.80 1.09
N PRO A 210 -14.62 -19.90 0.95
CA PRO A 210 -16.05 -19.86 0.65
C PRO A 210 -16.89 -19.22 1.77
N GLU A 211 -16.47 -19.35 3.03
CA GLU A 211 -17.23 -18.91 4.20
C GLU A 211 -17.28 -17.38 4.34
N ASP A 212 -16.24 -16.69 3.85
CA ASP A 212 -16.10 -15.24 3.92
C ASP A 212 -16.78 -14.50 2.74
N LYS A 213 -17.62 -15.21 1.97
CA LYS A 213 -18.21 -14.70 0.72
C LYS A 213 -19.73 -14.71 0.76
N PRO A 214 -20.38 -13.73 0.10
CA PRO A 214 -21.82 -13.78 -0.07
C PRO A 214 -22.22 -14.98 -0.94
N ASP A 215 -23.31 -15.62 -0.55
CA ASP A 215 -23.96 -16.62 -1.40
C ASP A 215 -24.65 -15.98 -2.61
N SER A 216 -25.19 -16.81 -3.50
CA SER A 216 -25.89 -16.32 -4.71
C SER A 216 -27.10 -15.43 -4.41
N ARG A 217 -27.79 -15.65 -3.28
CA ARG A 217 -28.95 -14.86 -2.86
C ARG A 217 -28.50 -13.51 -2.31
N GLN A 218 -27.48 -13.49 -1.47
CA GLN A 218 -26.89 -12.29 -0.90
C GLN A 218 -26.27 -11.39 -1.98
N TRP A 219 -25.60 -11.96 -2.99
CA TRP A 219 -25.14 -11.21 -4.16
C TRP A 219 -26.28 -10.57 -4.94
N ARG A 220 -27.40 -11.29 -5.10
CA ARG A 220 -28.60 -10.74 -5.74
C ARG A 220 -29.17 -9.57 -4.94
N ILE A 221 -29.19 -9.66 -3.62
CA ILE A 221 -29.63 -8.57 -2.74
C ILE A 221 -28.73 -7.34 -2.93
N LEU A 222 -27.41 -7.49 -2.73
CA LEU A 222 -26.45 -6.40 -2.90
C LEU A 222 -26.51 -5.77 -4.30
N ARG A 223 -26.87 -6.53 -5.33
CA ARG A 223 -26.99 -6.01 -6.70
C ARG A 223 -28.15 -5.02 -6.85
N HIS A 224 -29.24 -5.23 -6.12
CA HIS A 224 -30.49 -4.50 -6.32
C HIS A 224 -30.81 -3.52 -5.19
N HIS A 225 -30.33 -3.77 -3.97
CA HIS A 225 -30.69 -3.02 -2.78
C HIS A 225 -29.50 -2.82 -1.84
N ASP A 226 -29.55 -1.74 -1.07
CA ASP A 226 -28.73 -1.61 0.12
C ASP A 226 -29.27 -2.56 1.20
N PRO A 227 -28.45 -3.46 1.78
CA PRO A 227 -28.91 -4.38 2.80
C PRO A 227 -29.40 -3.68 4.08
N ARG A 228 -29.05 -2.40 4.32
CA ARG A 228 -29.58 -1.61 5.43
C ARG A 228 -31.02 -1.16 5.24
N ASP A 229 -31.50 -1.13 4.00
CA ASP A 229 -32.87 -0.71 3.68
C ASP A 229 -33.86 -1.89 3.76
N LEU A 230 -33.37 -3.10 4.05
CA LEU A 230 -34.15 -4.34 4.05
C LEU A 230 -34.19 -5.00 5.43
N ASP A 231 -35.33 -5.58 5.77
CA ASP A 231 -35.47 -6.39 6.97
C ASP A 231 -34.67 -7.70 6.90
N ASN A 232 -34.23 -8.17 8.07
CA ASN A 232 -33.56 -9.47 8.27
C ASN A 232 -32.24 -9.68 7.51
N GLN A 233 -31.54 -8.61 7.13
CA GLN A 233 -30.24 -8.69 6.44
C GLN A 233 -29.01 -8.61 7.38
N ARG A 234 -29.18 -8.77 8.70
CA ARG A 234 -28.06 -8.72 9.66
C ARG A 234 -26.87 -9.62 9.27
N PRO A 235 -27.05 -10.87 8.79
CA PRO A 235 -25.93 -11.71 8.37
C PRO A 235 -25.15 -11.12 7.19
N LEU A 236 -25.86 -10.57 6.21
CA LEU A 236 -25.24 -9.91 5.05
C LEU A 236 -24.54 -8.62 5.44
N ILE A 237 -25.13 -7.82 6.34
CA ILE A 237 -24.48 -6.60 6.86
C ILE A 237 -23.18 -6.96 7.59
N HIS A 238 -23.20 -8.00 8.43
CA HIS A 238 -22.00 -8.48 9.11
C HIS A 238 -20.92 -8.92 8.12
N LEU A 239 -21.29 -9.72 7.12
CA LEU A 239 -20.40 -10.16 6.06
C LEU A 239 -19.83 -8.98 5.25
N CYS A 240 -20.65 -7.96 5.00
CA CYS A 240 -20.21 -6.73 4.35
C CYS A 240 -19.13 -5.99 5.18
N GLN A 241 -19.08 -6.15 6.51
CA GLN A 241 -18.03 -5.57 7.35
C GLN A 241 -16.73 -6.38 7.40
N ALA A 242 -16.72 -7.62 6.87
CA ALA A 242 -15.52 -8.44 6.84
C ALA A 242 -14.40 -7.76 6.02
N PRO A 243 -13.13 -7.79 6.46
CA PRO A 243 -12.02 -7.21 5.71
C PRO A 243 -11.89 -7.75 4.28
N ALA A 244 -12.12 -9.05 4.11
CA ALA A 244 -12.11 -9.73 2.81
C ALA A 244 -13.05 -9.08 1.79
N MET A 245 -14.20 -8.54 2.23
CA MET A 245 -15.15 -7.87 1.36
C MET A 245 -14.53 -6.65 0.67
N THR A 246 -13.73 -5.85 1.38
CA THR A 246 -13.04 -4.69 0.79
C THR A 246 -12.12 -5.12 -0.34
N SER A 247 -11.32 -6.16 -0.09
CA SER A 247 -10.38 -6.70 -1.08
C SER A 247 -11.09 -7.27 -2.31
N LEU A 248 -12.17 -8.02 -2.09
CA LEU A 248 -12.99 -8.62 -3.13
C LEU A 248 -13.64 -7.54 -4.00
N MET A 249 -14.34 -6.58 -3.38
CA MET A 249 -15.04 -5.50 -4.09
C MET A 249 -14.06 -4.65 -4.90
N ALA A 250 -12.87 -4.38 -4.35
CA ALA A 250 -11.88 -3.52 -4.99
C ALA A 250 -11.24 -4.20 -6.21
N ASN A 251 -10.87 -5.49 -6.10
CA ASN A 251 -10.34 -6.24 -7.22
C ASN A 251 -11.38 -6.39 -8.34
N GLN A 252 -12.65 -6.70 -8.01
CA GLN A 252 -13.71 -6.84 -8.99
C GLN A 252 -13.93 -5.52 -9.76
N LEU A 253 -14.11 -4.41 -9.04
CA LEU A 253 -14.32 -3.13 -9.70
C LEU A 253 -13.10 -2.68 -10.52
N ALA A 254 -11.88 -2.87 -10.01
CA ALA A 254 -10.65 -2.51 -10.72
C ALA A 254 -10.55 -3.19 -12.09
N TRP A 255 -10.83 -4.50 -12.16
CA TRP A 255 -10.80 -5.24 -13.41
C TRP A 255 -11.88 -4.79 -14.39
N HIS A 256 -13.11 -4.58 -13.93
CA HIS A 256 -14.17 -4.13 -14.83
C HIS A 256 -13.94 -2.70 -15.34
N LEU A 257 -13.42 -1.80 -14.49
CA LEU A 257 -12.97 -0.47 -14.92
C LEU A 257 -11.82 -0.56 -15.93
N HIS A 258 -10.85 -1.44 -15.71
CA HIS A 258 -9.74 -1.68 -16.63
C HIS A 258 -10.24 -2.13 -18.01
N MET A 259 -11.20 -3.06 -18.05
CA MET A 259 -11.69 -3.65 -19.29
C MET A 259 -12.68 -2.76 -20.05
N ALA A 260 -13.63 -2.13 -19.34
CA ALA A 260 -14.68 -1.34 -19.96
C ALA A 260 -15.24 -0.32 -18.94
N PRO A 261 -14.63 0.87 -18.79
CA PRO A 261 -15.02 1.85 -17.77
C PRO A 261 -16.48 2.36 -17.86
N THR A 262 -17.11 2.22 -19.03
CA THR A 262 -18.52 2.57 -19.31
C THR A 262 -19.37 1.34 -19.64
N GLY A 263 -18.84 0.13 -19.40
CA GLY A 263 -19.54 -1.11 -19.68
C GLY A 263 -20.57 -1.49 -18.61
N LYS A 264 -21.57 -2.30 -19.02
CA LYS A 264 -22.65 -2.79 -18.15
C LYS A 264 -22.15 -3.55 -16.89
N HIS A 265 -21.00 -4.22 -17.00
CA HIS A 265 -20.39 -4.92 -15.87
C HIS A 265 -19.79 -3.93 -14.84
N THR A 266 -19.17 -2.85 -15.32
CA THR A 266 -18.65 -1.78 -14.47
C THR A 266 -19.77 -1.06 -13.75
N GLU A 267 -20.86 -0.72 -14.46
CA GLU A 267 -22.04 -0.13 -13.84
C GLU A 267 -22.59 -1.02 -12.72
N ARG A 268 -22.71 -2.32 -12.98
CA ARG A 268 -23.16 -3.30 -11.98
C ARG A 268 -22.26 -3.31 -10.74
N TRP A 269 -20.95 -3.36 -10.90
CA TRP A 269 -20.02 -3.38 -9.78
C TRP A 269 -19.95 -2.04 -9.05
N LEU A 270 -20.14 -0.91 -9.75
CA LEU A 270 -20.29 0.40 -9.11
C LEU A 270 -21.55 0.43 -8.23
N THR A 271 -22.69 -0.05 -8.73
CA THR A 271 -23.94 -0.16 -7.95
C THR A 271 -23.75 -1.07 -6.73
N LEU A 272 -23.15 -2.25 -6.91
CA LEU A 272 -22.81 -3.16 -5.81
C LEU A 272 -21.96 -2.46 -4.74
N THR A 273 -20.92 -1.72 -5.16
CA THR A 273 -20.06 -0.96 -4.25
C THR A 273 -20.83 0.15 -3.52
N CYS A 274 -21.77 0.83 -4.20
CA CYS A 274 -22.63 1.83 -3.57
C CYS A 274 -23.49 1.22 -2.45
N HIS A 275 -24.15 0.09 -2.72
CA HIS A 275 -24.97 -0.62 -1.74
C HIS A 275 -24.15 -1.24 -0.60
N TRP A 276 -22.93 -1.68 -0.88
CA TRP A 276 -22.02 -2.18 0.15
C TRP A 276 -21.49 -1.07 1.07
N LEU A 277 -21.16 0.11 0.52
CA LEU A 277 -20.67 1.26 1.28
C LEU A 277 -21.79 2.07 1.96
N GLY A 278 -23.00 2.06 1.39
CA GLY A 278 -24.13 2.87 1.85
C GLY A 278 -24.01 4.30 1.46
N LYS A 279 -23.53 4.47 0.24
CA LYS A 279 -23.28 5.77 -0.35
C LYS A 279 -23.94 5.78 -1.72
N PRO A 280 -24.64 6.86 -2.07
CA PRO A 280 -25.27 6.96 -3.37
C PRO A 280 -24.21 7.09 -4.49
N LEU A 281 -24.58 6.70 -5.71
CA LEU A 281 -23.68 6.67 -6.87
C LEU A 281 -22.99 8.02 -7.14
N HIS A 282 -23.69 9.14 -6.95
CA HIS A 282 -23.15 10.47 -7.17
C HIS A 282 -21.99 10.84 -6.21
N GLN A 283 -21.83 10.13 -5.08
CA GLN A 283 -20.69 10.32 -4.16
C GLN A 283 -19.53 9.38 -4.50
N ILE A 284 -19.81 8.16 -4.96
CA ILE A 284 -18.78 7.14 -5.21
C ILE A 284 -18.16 7.28 -6.59
N ALA A 285 -18.96 7.46 -7.64
CA ALA A 285 -18.46 7.47 -9.02
C ALA A 285 -17.42 8.58 -9.28
N PRO A 286 -17.57 9.84 -8.81
CA PRO A 286 -16.54 10.87 -8.99
C PRO A 286 -15.23 10.53 -8.28
N LYS A 287 -15.30 9.95 -7.07
CA LYS A 287 -14.12 9.52 -6.31
C LYS A 287 -13.35 8.41 -7.03
N VAL A 288 -14.07 7.41 -7.54
CA VAL A 288 -13.49 6.32 -8.34
C VAL A 288 -12.79 6.89 -9.58
N ARG A 289 -13.42 7.86 -10.27
CA ARG A 289 -12.82 8.51 -11.45
C ARG A 289 -11.55 9.29 -11.10
N LEU A 290 -11.57 10.01 -9.98
CA LEU A 290 -10.41 10.75 -9.48
C LEU A 290 -9.25 9.79 -9.12
N LEU A 291 -9.55 8.64 -8.51
CA LEU A 291 -8.56 7.60 -8.26
C LEU A 291 -7.98 6.98 -9.53
N GLN A 292 -8.78 6.77 -10.59
CA GLN A 292 -8.27 6.35 -11.90
C GLN A 292 -7.26 7.36 -12.44
N LEU A 293 -7.58 8.66 -12.38
CA LEU A 293 -6.68 9.73 -12.84
C LEU A 293 -5.38 9.77 -12.03
N GLN A 294 -5.49 9.78 -10.69
CA GLN A 294 -4.33 9.82 -9.80
C GLN A 294 -3.44 8.60 -9.98
N THR A 295 -4.03 7.39 -9.99
CA THR A 295 -3.28 6.15 -10.19
C THR A 295 -2.57 6.15 -11.54
N SER A 296 -3.24 6.60 -12.61
CA SER A 296 -2.64 6.65 -13.95
C SER A 296 -1.46 7.62 -14.02
N ARG A 297 -1.58 8.79 -13.36
CA ARG A 297 -0.49 9.77 -13.28
C ARG A 297 0.73 9.19 -12.55
N GLN A 298 0.51 8.52 -11.42
CA GLN A 298 1.60 7.93 -10.63
C GLN A 298 2.25 6.71 -11.32
N GLN A 299 1.48 5.99 -12.16
CA GLN A 299 1.97 4.86 -12.97
C GLN A 299 2.60 5.32 -14.29
N HIS A 300 2.43 6.59 -14.71
CA HIS A 300 2.71 7.04 -16.07
C HIS A 300 2.05 6.15 -17.14
N SER A 301 0.89 5.58 -16.83
CA SER A 301 0.17 4.67 -17.70
C SER A 301 -1.29 4.60 -17.31
N THR A 302 -2.16 4.57 -18.30
CA THR A 302 -3.61 4.46 -18.17
C THR A 302 -4.11 3.03 -18.32
N LEU A 303 -3.20 2.05 -18.53
CA LEU A 303 -3.56 0.67 -18.79
C LEU A 303 -4.33 0.09 -17.60
N GLY A 304 -3.72 -0.01 -16.42
CA GLY A 304 -4.32 -0.66 -15.24
C GLY A 304 -5.62 -0.05 -14.72
N THR A 305 -5.96 1.18 -15.12
CA THR A 305 -7.17 1.88 -14.71
C THR A 305 -8.25 1.89 -15.78
N GLY A 306 -7.92 1.56 -17.03
CA GLY A 306 -8.83 1.68 -18.18
C GLY A 306 -9.11 3.13 -18.60
N LEU A 307 -8.39 4.12 -18.04
CA LEU A 307 -8.68 5.54 -18.29
C LEU A 307 -8.54 5.94 -19.76
N HIS A 308 -7.67 5.27 -20.52
CA HIS A 308 -7.51 5.52 -21.96
C HIS A 308 -8.77 5.20 -22.76
N LEU A 309 -9.58 4.23 -22.33
CA LEU A 309 -10.82 3.85 -23.02
C LEU A 309 -11.88 4.94 -22.93
N LEU A 310 -11.81 5.81 -21.92
CA LEU A 310 -12.69 6.98 -21.80
C LEU A 310 -12.30 8.14 -22.73
N LEU A 311 -11.05 8.15 -23.20
CA LEU A 311 -10.57 9.18 -24.13
C LEU A 311 -10.99 8.87 -25.57
N SER A 312 -11.51 7.67 -25.82
CA SER A 312 -12.09 7.29 -27.11
C SER A 312 -13.39 8.07 -27.37
N PRO A 313 -13.64 8.52 -28.61
CA PRO A 313 -14.87 9.22 -28.99
C PRO A 313 -16.14 8.35 -28.87
N HIS A 314 -15.96 7.03 -28.85
CA HIS A 314 -17.03 6.06 -28.65
C HIS A 314 -16.69 5.13 -27.49
N PRO A 315 -17.69 4.56 -26.79
CA PRO A 315 -17.44 3.54 -25.76
C PRO A 315 -16.66 2.36 -26.35
N VAL A 316 -15.45 2.14 -25.83
CA VAL A 316 -14.58 1.03 -26.24
C VAL A 316 -14.30 0.14 -25.03
N ALA A 317 -14.16 -1.16 -25.29
CA ALA A 317 -13.66 -2.13 -24.33
C ALA A 317 -12.29 -2.63 -24.79
N GLU A 318 -11.42 -2.94 -23.83
CA GLU A 318 -10.12 -3.53 -24.09
C GLU A 318 -10.30 -4.95 -24.68
N PRO A 319 -9.62 -5.29 -25.78
CA PRO A 319 -9.74 -6.61 -26.40
C PRO A 319 -8.98 -7.67 -25.60
N TYR A 320 -9.66 -8.79 -25.34
CA TYR A 320 -9.10 -10.00 -24.76
C TYR A 320 -9.35 -11.16 -25.72
N PRO A 321 -8.42 -11.46 -26.63
CA PRO A 321 -8.59 -12.61 -27.52
C PRO A 321 -8.53 -13.91 -26.72
N PHE A 322 -9.35 -14.89 -27.11
CA PHE A 322 -9.25 -16.25 -26.59
C PHE A 322 -8.02 -16.93 -27.19
N ILE A 323 -7.25 -17.62 -26.35
CA ILE A 323 -6.08 -18.41 -26.72
C ILE A 323 -6.50 -19.88 -26.76
N ALA A 324 -6.59 -20.44 -27.96
CA ALA A 324 -7.02 -21.81 -28.15
C ALA A 324 -5.98 -22.86 -27.72
N GLY A 325 -6.46 -24.08 -27.48
CA GLY A 325 -5.66 -25.30 -27.40
C GLY A 325 -4.90 -25.62 -28.66
N ASP A 326 -3.72 -26.24 -28.53
CA ASP A 326 -2.97 -26.78 -29.67
C ASP A 326 -3.81 -27.80 -30.46
N ASP A 327 -4.76 -28.48 -29.80
CA ASP A 327 -5.71 -29.42 -30.42
C ASP A 327 -6.79 -28.74 -31.29
N ALA A 328 -6.95 -27.42 -31.25
CA ALA A 328 -7.96 -26.70 -32.01
C ALA A 328 -7.54 -26.37 -33.46
N ALA A 329 -6.28 -26.66 -33.83
CA ALA A 329 -5.73 -26.35 -35.15
C ALA A 329 -5.98 -27.44 -36.22
N HIS A 330 -6.75 -28.50 -35.93
CA HIS A 330 -6.91 -29.65 -36.85
C HIS A 330 -8.26 -29.79 -37.56
N ASP A 331 -9.23 -28.89 -37.36
CA ASP A 331 -10.43 -28.86 -38.21
C ASP A 331 -10.38 -27.66 -39.18
N GLY A 332 -9.42 -27.73 -40.11
CA GLY A 332 -9.37 -26.90 -41.29
C GLY A 332 -10.10 -27.59 -42.44
N THR A 333 -11.34 -27.17 -42.71
CA THR A 333 -11.88 -27.23 -44.07
C THR A 333 -11.82 -25.84 -44.68
N ASP A 334 -11.03 -25.77 -45.75
CA ASP A 334 -10.94 -24.70 -46.73
C ASP A 334 -12.30 -24.08 -47.07
N THR A 335 -12.34 -22.74 -47.13
CA THR A 335 -12.90 -22.01 -48.28
C THR A 335 -12.42 -20.55 -48.22
N THR A 336 -11.54 -20.21 -49.18
CA THR A 336 -11.59 -19.01 -50.05
C THR A 336 -12.44 -17.84 -49.53
N GLY A 337 -11.91 -16.66 -49.22
CA GLY A 337 -11.19 -15.77 -50.12
C GLY A 337 -12.08 -14.58 -50.48
N THR A 338 -11.78 -13.38 -49.95
CA THR A 338 -12.06 -12.12 -50.66
C THR A 338 -11.24 -10.99 -50.05
N GLU A 339 -10.46 -10.37 -50.92
CA GLU A 339 -9.68 -9.15 -50.74
C GLU A 339 -10.58 -7.90 -50.62
N THR A 340 -9.92 -6.76 -50.41
CA THR A 340 -10.33 -5.35 -50.48
C THR A 340 -10.58 -4.67 -49.14
N ALA A 341 -10.11 -3.45 -48.86
CA ALA A 341 -9.14 -2.59 -49.53
C ALA A 341 -8.72 -1.51 -48.51
N THR A 342 -7.43 -1.20 -48.49
CA THR A 342 -6.88 0.03 -47.92
C THR A 342 -7.41 1.25 -48.67
N THR A 343 -7.99 2.20 -47.95
CA THR A 343 -8.19 3.56 -48.48
C THR A 343 -7.49 4.55 -47.57
N GLN A 344 -6.33 5.01 -48.06
CA GLN A 344 -5.66 6.21 -47.62
C GLN A 344 -6.45 7.42 -48.12
N THR A 345 -6.68 8.41 -47.25
CA THR A 345 -7.02 9.76 -47.71
C THR A 345 -6.15 10.78 -47.00
N LYS A 346 -5.18 11.31 -47.74
CA LYS A 346 -4.50 12.58 -47.51
C LYS A 346 -5.45 13.74 -47.84
N ALA A 347 -5.40 14.81 -47.05
CA ALA A 347 -5.52 16.23 -47.41
C ALA A 347 -5.99 17.00 -46.16
N ALA A 348 -5.62 18.23 -45.87
CA ALA A 348 -4.58 19.14 -46.33
C ALA A 348 -4.55 20.27 -45.27
N ALA A 349 -3.38 20.84 -45.04
CA ALA A 349 -3.22 22.04 -44.24
C ALA A 349 -3.71 23.27 -45.00
N THR A 350 -4.35 24.22 -44.31
CA THR A 350 -4.36 25.63 -44.70
C THR A 350 -4.27 26.53 -43.49
N THR A 351 -3.30 27.44 -43.58
CA THR A 351 -2.85 28.48 -42.67
C THR A 351 -3.66 29.77 -42.83
N ALA A 352 -3.92 30.51 -41.75
CA ALA A 352 -3.96 31.99 -41.63
C ALA A 352 -4.35 32.33 -40.16
N ALA A 353 -3.53 32.95 -39.30
CA ALA A 353 -3.08 34.37 -39.26
C ALA A 353 -4.26 35.36 -39.26
N THR A 354 -4.42 36.41 -38.44
CA THR A 354 -3.81 37.04 -37.23
C THR A 354 -4.74 38.24 -36.94
N THR A 355 -4.96 38.64 -35.68
CA THR A 355 -5.15 40.03 -35.14
C THR A 355 -5.80 39.93 -33.74
N THR A 356 -5.10 40.27 -32.64
CA THR A 356 -5.06 41.59 -31.91
C THR A 356 -6.43 42.15 -31.58
N THR A 357 -6.80 42.66 -30.41
CA THR A 357 -6.23 42.94 -29.08
C THR A 357 -7.45 43.40 -28.25
N GLU A 358 -7.55 43.12 -26.94
CA GLU A 358 -7.81 44.16 -25.94
C GLU A 358 -7.91 43.62 -24.51
N ALA A 359 -7.37 44.44 -23.62
CA ALA A 359 -7.13 44.20 -22.22
C ALA A 359 -8.34 44.63 -21.38
N GLY A 360 -8.60 43.85 -20.32
CA GLY A 360 -9.42 44.25 -19.18
C GLY A 360 -9.00 43.41 -17.99
N LYS A 361 -8.37 44.03 -17.00
CA LYS A 361 -7.88 43.45 -15.73
C LYS A 361 -8.47 44.31 -14.61
N PRO A 362 -8.45 43.89 -13.35
CA PRO A 362 -9.11 42.73 -12.74
C PRO A 362 -9.99 43.18 -11.53
N GLU A 363 -10.83 42.29 -10.99
CA GLU A 363 -11.40 42.51 -9.66
C GLU A 363 -11.32 41.25 -8.78
N SER A 364 -10.79 41.47 -7.57
CA SER A 364 -10.89 40.70 -6.32
C SER A 364 -10.35 39.27 -6.27
N ALA A 365 -9.05 39.18 -5.92
CA ALA A 365 -8.45 38.04 -5.25
C ALA A 365 -8.89 37.99 -3.77
N GLU A 366 -9.46 36.87 -3.34
CA GLU A 366 -9.59 36.53 -1.93
C GLU A 366 -8.21 36.13 -1.38
N ALA A 367 -7.80 36.86 -0.35
CA ALA A 367 -6.49 36.80 0.26
C ALA A 367 -6.21 35.43 0.90
N GLN A 368 -5.15 34.78 0.44
CA GLN A 368 -4.42 33.77 1.21
C GLN A 368 -3.59 34.49 2.27
N SER A 369 -3.93 34.26 3.53
CA SER A 369 -3.19 34.72 4.69
C SER A 369 -1.79 34.08 4.69
N GLN A 370 -0.76 34.88 4.43
CA GLN A 370 0.60 34.59 4.87
C GLN A 370 0.69 34.83 6.39
N PRO A 371 1.41 34.02 7.18
CA PRO A 371 1.85 34.44 8.49
C PRO A 371 3.11 35.30 8.35
N SER A 372 2.96 36.59 8.61
CA SER A 372 4.02 37.53 8.94
C SER A 372 4.59 37.21 10.32
N GLY A 373 5.92 37.22 10.44
CA GLY A 373 6.65 36.89 11.65
C GLY A 373 6.29 37.76 12.87
N GLY A 374 6.19 37.07 14.01
CA GLY A 374 6.14 37.62 15.36
C GLY A 374 6.13 36.44 16.34
N ASP A 375 7.08 36.42 17.29
CA ASP A 375 7.23 35.46 18.42
C ASP A 375 6.24 34.27 18.44
N GLU A 376 6.55 33.20 17.69
CA GLU A 376 5.71 32.01 17.69
C GLU A 376 5.97 31.17 18.95
N ALA A 377 5.18 31.43 20.00
CA ALA A 377 5.02 30.47 21.07
C ALA A 377 4.53 29.14 20.48
N ARG A 378 5.25 28.04 20.76
CA ARG A 378 4.86 26.69 20.32
C ARG A 378 3.41 26.40 20.71
N HIS A 379 2.58 26.08 19.72
CA HIS A 379 1.16 25.80 19.91
C HIS A 379 0.93 24.30 20.08
N ILE A 380 0.37 23.89 21.21
CA ILE A 380 -0.06 22.51 21.46
C ILE A 380 -1.46 22.31 20.88
N ASP A 381 -1.61 21.49 19.84
CA ASP A 381 -2.92 21.09 19.34
C ASP A 381 -3.52 20.00 20.26
N HIS A 382 -4.24 20.46 21.28
CA HIS A 382 -4.91 19.59 22.24
C HIS A 382 -5.99 18.69 21.61
N ALA A 383 -6.65 19.14 20.55
CA ALA A 383 -7.71 18.36 19.89
C ALA A 383 -7.12 17.20 19.09
N TYR A 384 -6.08 17.48 18.29
CA TYR A 384 -5.32 16.48 17.58
C TYR A 384 -4.66 15.48 18.53
N MET A 385 -3.97 15.98 19.58
CA MET A 385 -3.29 15.13 20.56
C MET A 385 -4.28 14.20 21.26
N LYS A 386 -5.44 14.71 21.71
CA LYS A 386 -6.47 13.88 22.35
C LYS A 386 -6.99 12.78 21.42
N LYS A 387 -7.21 13.10 20.14
CA LYS A 387 -7.64 12.11 19.14
C LYS A 387 -6.58 11.03 18.93
N LEU A 388 -5.31 11.43 18.74
CA LEU A 388 -4.20 10.51 18.55
C LEU A 388 -3.98 9.58 19.75
N LEU A 389 -4.00 10.13 20.97
CA LEU A 389 -3.86 9.35 22.20
C LEU A 389 -5.00 8.35 22.38
N ASN A 390 -6.24 8.76 22.09
CA ASN A 390 -7.39 7.86 22.11
C ASN A 390 -7.23 6.73 21.09
N GLN A 391 -6.80 7.04 19.87
CA GLN A 391 -6.60 6.04 18.82
C GLN A 391 -5.51 5.04 19.21
N LEU A 392 -4.38 5.51 19.75
CA LEU A 392 -3.30 4.65 20.25
C LEU A 392 -3.80 3.71 21.36
N GLN A 393 -4.54 4.23 22.34
CA GLN A 393 -5.04 3.44 23.47
C GLN A 393 -6.15 2.44 23.10
N GLN A 394 -7.11 2.87 22.28
CA GLN A 394 -8.37 2.13 22.07
C GLN A 394 -8.33 1.27 20.80
N GLU A 395 -7.59 1.69 19.78
CA GLU A 395 -7.56 1.05 18.47
C GLU A 395 -6.11 0.83 17.98
N PRO A 396 -5.24 0.15 18.75
CA PRO A 396 -3.86 -0.07 18.34
C PRO A 396 -3.73 -0.85 17.02
N ASP A 397 -4.70 -1.74 16.72
CA ASP A 397 -4.75 -2.49 15.47
C ASP A 397 -5.12 -1.58 14.26
N SER A 398 -5.73 -0.41 14.48
CA SER A 398 -6.06 0.55 13.41
C SER A 398 -4.83 1.14 12.72
N PHE A 399 -3.67 1.05 13.37
CA PHE A 399 -2.40 1.51 12.80
C PHE A 399 -1.80 0.50 11.81
N GLY A 400 -2.29 -0.75 11.79
CA GLY A 400 -1.81 -1.81 10.91
C GLY A 400 -0.46 -2.40 11.34
N ASP A 401 0.60 -1.58 11.39
CA ASP A 401 1.93 -2.04 11.78
C ASP A 401 2.71 -1.08 12.69
N TRP A 402 3.85 -1.58 13.18
CA TRP A 402 4.78 -0.85 14.04
C TRP A 402 5.32 0.42 13.37
N HIS A 403 5.57 0.37 12.06
CA HIS A 403 6.13 1.50 11.30
C HIS A 403 5.16 2.68 11.31
N PHE A 404 3.90 2.41 11.01
CA PHE A 404 2.85 3.42 11.02
C PHE A 404 2.59 3.97 12.42
N LEU A 405 2.60 3.11 13.45
CA LEU A 405 2.51 3.56 14.85
C LEU A 405 3.67 4.50 15.23
N MET A 406 4.92 4.15 14.91
CA MET A 406 6.08 5.01 15.16
C MET A 406 5.92 6.37 14.49
N LYS A 407 5.43 6.39 13.24
CA LYS A 407 5.25 7.61 12.46
C LYS A 407 4.12 8.49 13.00
N CYS A 408 2.98 7.90 13.36
CA CYS A 408 1.89 8.62 14.01
C CYS A 408 2.33 9.22 15.35
N MET A 409 3.15 8.49 16.11
CA MET A 409 3.76 9.04 17.33
C MET A 409 4.67 10.23 17.02
N LEU A 410 5.54 10.16 16.00
CA LEU A 410 6.38 11.30 15.61
C LEU A 410 5.55 12.51 15.15
N LYS A 411 4.47 12.30 14.41
CA LYS A 411 3.50 13.36 14.08
C LYS A 411 2.83 13.94 15.32
N GLY A 412 2.55 13.13 16.32
CA GLY A 412 2.13 13.61 17.64
C GLY A 412 3.14 14.58 18.27
N VAL A 413 4.44 14.28 18.15
CA VAL A 413 5.50 15.18 18.63
C VAL A 413 5.57 16.46 17.82
N THR A 414 5.46 16.39 16.50
CA THR A 414 5.62 17.57 15.64
C THR A 414 4.36 18.41 15.49
N GLU A 415 3.27 17.82 15.02
CA GLU A 415 1.98 18.50 14.79
C GLU A 415 1.22 18.73 16.10
N GLY A 416 1.37 17.82 17.07
CA GLY A 416 0.61 17.86 18.32
C GLY A 416 1.27 18.68 19.43
N LEU A 417 2.58 18.51 19.66
CA LEU A 417 3.34 19.30 20.65
C LEU A 417 4.01 20.54 20.05
N GLY A 418 4.06 20.66 18.71
CA GLY A 418 4.65 21.81 18.03
C GLY A 418 6.17 21.76 17.90
N LEU A 419 6.83 20.63 18.18
CA LEU A 419 8.28 20.51 18.00
C LEU A 419 8.62 20.38 16.51
N PRO A 420 9.51 21.21 15.94
CA PRO A 420 9.76 21.24 14.50
C PRO A 420 10.31 19.92 13.96
N GLN A 421 11.07 19.19 14.77
CA GLN A 421 11.70 17.94 14.37
C GLN A 421 11.57 16.87 15.43
N ALA A 422 11.38 15.63 15.00
CA ALA A 422 11.36 14.48 15.88
C ALA A 422 11.93 13.24 15.19
N CYS A 423 12.46 12.30 15.95
CA CYS A 423 12.98 11.05 15.43
C CYS A 423 12.83 9.88 16.41
N VAL A 424 12.84 8.66 15.87
CA VAL A 424 12.96 7.43 16.65
C VAL A 424 14.24 6.72 16.26
N ALA A 425 15.07 6.45 17.27
CA ALA A 425 16.27 5.65 17.14
C ALA A 425 16.03 4.24 17.71
N LEU A 426 16.27 3.20 16.92
CA LEU A 426 16.03 1.81 17.30
C LEU A 426 17.33 1.06 17.59
N LEU A 427 17.23 0.08 18.49
CA LEU A 427 18.29 -0.88 18.78
C LEU A 427 18.48 -1.88 17.64
N ASN A 428 19.73 -2.26 17.37
CA ASN A 428 20.02 -3.44 16.56
C ASN A 428 19.67 -4.74 17.30
N LYS A 429 19.68 -5.89 16.59
CA LYS A 429 19.35 -7.21 17.15
C LYS A 429 20.14 -7.54 18.43
N ASP A 430 21.42 -7.15 18.47
CA ASP A 430 22.32 -7.43 19.59
C ASP A 430 22.28 -6.38 20.72
N LYS A 431 21.45 -5.32 20.57
CA LYS A 431 21.33 -4.18 21.50
C LYS A 431 22.63 -3.43 21.78
N THR A 432 23.60 -3.52 20.87
CA THR A 432 24.92 -2.87 20.96
C THR A 432 24.97 -1.52 20.26
N ARG A 433 24.00 -1.19 19.40
CA ARG A 433 23.97 0.06 18.65
C ARG A 433 22.57 0.67 18.61
N LEU A 434 22.54 2.00 18.60
CA LEU A 434 21.34 2.81 18.44
C LEU A 434 21.43 3.64 17.15
N LYS A 435 20.45 3.53 16.27
CA LYS A 435 20.43 4.25 14.98
C LYS A 435 19.06 4.87 14.73
N ILE A 436 19.03 6.11 14.22
CA ILE A 436 17.78 6.74 13.77
C ILE A 436 17.22 5.97 12.57
N ILE A 437 15.97 5.50 12.71
CA ILE A 437 15.22 4.79 11.67
C ILE A 437 14.05 5.63 11.17
N TYR A 438 13.44 6.42 12.06
CA TYR A 438 12.28 7.25 11.75
C TYR A 438 12.61 8.71 12.03
N THR A 439 12.15 9.60 11.15
CA THR A 439 12.28 11.05 11.30
C THR A 439 11.03 11.74 10.79
N GLU A 440 10.62 12.81 11.46
CA GLU A 440 9.56 13.73 11.03
C GLU A 440 10.09 15.17 11.17
N GLY A 441 9.86 16.02 10.17
CA GLY A 441 10.37 17.40 10.15
C GLY A 441 11.87 17.56 9.84
N VAL A 442 12.63 16.45 9.74
CA VAL A 442 14.07 16.46 9.46
C VAL A 442 14.33 16.45 7.95
N SER A 443 15.11 17.42 7.45
CA SER A 443 15.46 17.52 6.02
C SER A 443 16.33 16.33 5.54
N ALA A 444 16.37 16.08 4.23
CA ALA A 444 17.12 14.97 3.65
C ALA A 444 18.64 15.06 3.90
N ASP A 445 19.18 16.28 3.98
CA ASP A 445 20.61 16.55 4.14
C ASP A 445 21.05 16.72 5.60
N ASP A 446 20.10 16.67 6.54
CA ASP A 446 20.33 16.94 7.95
C ASP A 446 21.39 16.01 8.57
N PRO A 447 22.37 16.54 9.32
CA PRO A 447 23.36 15.75 10.06
C PRO A 447 22.74 14.70 10.99
N LEU A 448 21.56 14.93 11.55
CA LEU A 448 20.84 13.99 12.43
C LEU A 448 20.67 12.61 11.78
N ARG A 449 20.52 12.52 10.45
CA ARG A 449 20.42 11.22 9.75
C ARG A 449 21.69 10.36 9.85
N ARG A 450 22.82 10.94 10.28
CA ARG A 450 24.09 10.23 10.55
C ARG A 450 24.19 9.69 11.98
N PHE A 451 23.19 9.93 12.81
CA PHE A 451 23.16 9.49 14.21
C PHE A 451 23.33 7.97 14.32
N ASN A 452 24.43 7.56 14.95
CA ASN A 452 24.78 6.17 15.21
C ASN A 452 25.61 6.12 16.49
N VAL A 453 25.07 5.47 17.51
CA VAL A 453 25.69 5.43 18.83
C VAL A 453 26.03 3.99 19.20
N ASP A 454 27.27 3.79 19.63
CA ASP A 454 27.73 2.56 20.24
C ASP A 454 27.29 2.51 21.71
N LEU A 455 26.54 1.48 22.06
CA LEU A 455 26.01 1.25 23.40
C LEU A 455 26.81 0.21 24.21
N THR A 456 27.94 -0.27 23.68
CA THR A 456 28.83 -1.18 24.42
C THR A 456 29.49 -0.50 25.63
N ARG A 457 29.52 0.84 25.64
CA ARG A 457 29.98 1.65 26.77
C ARG A 457 28.77 2.30 27.46
N PRO A 458 28.72 2.33 28.81
CA PRO A 458 27.69 3.04 29.54
C PRO A 458 27.60 4.50 29.10
N SER A 459 26.41 4.94 28.72
CA SER A 459 26.15 6.29 28.26
C SER A 459 24.81 6.81 28.79
N LEU A 460 24.47 8.06 28.48
CA LEU A 460 23.14 8.59 28.79
C LEU A 460 22.03 7.69 28.21
N PHE A 461 22.21 7.21 26.98
CA PHE A 461 21.21 6.41 26.29
C PHE A 461 21.03 5.03 26.92
N THR A 462 22.10 4.37 27.38
CA THR A 462 21.96 3.09 28.10
C THR A 462 21.17 3.27 29.38
N ARG A 463 21.41 4.36 30.13
CA ARG A 463 20.65 4.68 31.36
C ARG A 463 19.17 4.97 31.09
N LEU A 464 18.86 5.70 30.01
CA LEU A 464 17.47 5.99 29.62
C LEU A 464 16.72 4.70 29.22
N LEU A 465 17.39 3.81 28.47
CA LEU A 465 16.83 2.53 28.06
C LEU A 465 16.61 1.58 29.26
N GLU A 466 17.55 1.54 30.22
CA GLU A 466 17.44 0.71 31.43
C GLU A 466 16.33 1.15 32.38
N LYS A 467 16.25 2.46 32.67
CA LYS A 467 15.27 3.02 33.62
C LYS A 467 13.93 3.36 33.01
N THR A 468 13.80 3.22 31.69
CA THR A 468 12.65 3.65 30.91
C THR A 468 12.24 5.11 31.18
N ALA A 469 13.25 5.97 31.33
CA ALA A 469 13.08 7.34 31.81
C ALA A 469 12.99 8.35 30.65
N GLY A 470 12.35 9.49 30.92
CA GLY A 470 12.41 10.67 30.08
C GLY A 470 13.51 11.63 30.56
N LEU A 471 14.06 12.40 29.63
CA LEU A 471 14.96 13.52 29.90
C LEU A 471 14.54 14.74 29.05
N MET A 472 14.57 15.91 29.68
CA MET A 472 14.46 17.20 29.02
C MET A 472 15.83 17.89 29.10
N LEU A 473 16.47 18.05 27.95
CA LEU A 473 17.71 18.81 27.79
C LEU A 473 17.37 20.29 27.64
N THR A 474 17.97 21.09 28.51
CA THR A 474 17.95 22.55 28.48
C THR A 474 19.38 23.06 28.35
N PRO A 475 19.60 24.32 27.94
CA PRO A 475 20.95 24.90 27.86
C PRO A 475 21.76 24.69 29.14
N ASP A 476 21.12 24.79 30.31
CA ASP A 476 21.75 24.68 31.63
C ASP A 476 22.20 23.27 32.02
N ASN A 477 21.49 22.23 31.57
CA ASN A 477 21.73 20.86 32.00
C ASN A 477 22.45 19.99 30.95
N ARG A 478 22.57 20.51 29.73
CA ARG A 478 23.08 19.80 28.56
C ARG A 478 24.48 19.24 28.76
N GLU A 479 25.45 20.08 29.15
CA GLU A 479 26.84 19.65 29.33
C GLU A 479 26.94 18.52 30.36
N LYS A 480 26.18 18.62 31.45
CA LYS A 480 26.13 17.61 32.52
C LYS A 480 25.66 16.25 32.03
N PHE A 481 24.68 16.20 31.12
CA PHE A 481 24.09 14.95 30.62
C PHE A 481 24.81 14.38 29.39
N LEU A 482 25.46 15.23 28.59
CA LEU A 482 26.10 14.82 27.34
C LEU A 482 27.63 14.58 27.45
N ASN A 483 28.26 14.92 28.59
CA ASN A 483 29.72 14.79 28.81
C ASN A 483 30.33 13.39 28.52
N HIS A 484 29.55 12.32 28.58
CA HIS A 484 29.99 10.95 28.33
C HIS A 484 29.75 10.45 26.91
N LEU A 485 29.24 11.31 26.03
CA LEU A 485 29.02 11.00 24.62
C LEU A 485 30.16 11.53 23.74
N PRO A 486 30.51 10.84 22.64
CA PRO A 486 31.44 11.36 21.66
C PRO A 486 30.96 12.70 21.07
N ALA A 487 31.89 13.61 20.75
CA ALA A 487 31.60 14.90 20.11
C ALA A 487 30.72 14.75 18.85
N SER A 488 31.00 13.71 18.06
CA SER A 488 30.23 13.37 16.84
C SER A 488 28.75 13.09 17.09
N VAL A 489 28.33 12.83 18.32
CA VAL A 489 26.93 12.61 18.72
C VAL A 489 26.38 13.84 19.43
N THR A 490 27.15 14.47 20.31
CA THR A 490 26.70 15.69 21.01
C THR A 490 26.40 16.83 20.05
N ASP A 491 27.19 16.97 18.99
CA ASP A 491 27.05 18.03 17.99
C ASP A 491 25.77 17.85 17.13
N LEU A 492 25.23 16.62 17.09
CA LEU A 492 24.01 16.32 16.36
C LEU A 492 22.74 16.66 17.15
N ILE A 493 22.80 16.71 18.47
CA ILE A 493 21.62 16.90 19.33
C ILE A 493 21.42 18.40 19.53
N PRO A 494 20.31 19.02 19.12
CA PRO A 494 20.04 20.45 19.35
C PRO A 494 20.07 20.84 20.83
N SER A 495 20.30 22.12 21.11
CA SER A 495 20.50 22.65 22.48
C SER A 495 19.33 22.34 23.42
N GLN A 496 18.11 22.37 22.88
CA GLN A 496 16.87 22.02 23.57
C GLN A 496 16.28 20.76 22.96
N SER A 497 16.09 19.72 23.77
CA SER A 497 15.56 18.44 23.28
C SER A 497 14.84 17.69 24.38
N VAL A 498 13.87 16.87 23.99
CA VAL A 498 13.25 15.87 24.87
C VAL A 498 13.55 14.49 24.34
N MET A 499 13.80 13.54 25.23
CA MET A 499 14.05 12.16 24.85
C MET A 499 13.49 11.19 25.87
N MET A 500 12.98 10.06 25.40
CA MET A 500 12.43 9.01 26.26
C MET A 500 12.58 7.63 25.60
N SER A 501 12.79 6.60 26.40
CA SER A 501 12.74 5.21 25.94
C SER A 501 11.36 4.86 25.38
N ILE A 502 11.36 4.12 24.29
CA ILE A 502 10.17 3.44 23.80
C ILE A 502 10.32 1.93 23.99
N ASN A 503 9.25 1.32 24.49
CA ASN A 503 9.22 -0.10 24.84
C ASN A 503 8.17 -0.83 24.01
N ALA A 504 8.38 -2.12 23.77
CA ALA A 504 7.36 -3.00 23.23
C ALA A 504 7.20 -4.23 24.12
N GLY A 505 6.35 -4.07 25.14
CA GLY A 505 6.26 -4.99 26.27
C GLY A 505 7.31 -4.67 27.32
N ALA A 506 7.95 -5.70 27.90
CA ALA A 506 8.91 -5.57 28.99
C ALA A 506 10.34 -5.17 28.54
N SER A 507 10.58 -4.92 27.25
CA SER A 507 11.91 -4.60 26.74
C SER A 507 11.93 -3.27 26.00
N PRO A 508 12.94 -2.41 26.24
CA PRO A 508 13.16 -1.22 25.44
C PRO A 508 13.59 -1.61 24.04
N ILE A 509 13.02 -0.92 23.05
CA ILE A 509 13.33 -1.12 21.63
C ILE A 509 14.12 0.06 21.04
N GLY A 510 14.10 1.22 21.72
CA GLY A 510 14.72 2.43 21.20
C GLY A 510 14.46 3.68 22.04
N LEU A 511 14.80 4.83 21.47
CA LEU A 511 14.55 6.17 22.01
C LEU A 511 13.70 6.98 21.02
N VAL A 512 12.76 7.75 21.56
CA VAL A 512 12.07 8.83 20.87
C VAL A 512 12.78 10.12 21.27
N MET A 513 13.04 10.99 20.30
CA MET A 513 13.66 12.30 20.52
C MET A 513 12.87 13.37 19.79
N GLY A 514 12.57 14.47 20.46
CA GLY A 514 11.98 15.68 19.88
C GLY A 514 12.93 16.86 20.07
N PHE A 515 13.03 17.71 19.07
CA PHE A 515 13.98 18.80 19.03
C PHE A 515 13.27 20.13 18.82
N ALA A 516 13.65 21.13 19.62
CA ALA A 516 13.25 22.51 19.40
C ALA A 516 14.34 23.24 18.61
N ASP A 517 13.92 24.19 17.78
CA ASP A 517 14.85 25.06 17.07
C ASP A 517 15.44 26.12 18.00
N ALA A 518 16.63 26.61 17.66
CA ALA A 518 17.33 27.63 18.45
C ALA A 518 16.56 28.95 18.60
N GLN A 519 15.59 29.20 17.72
CA GLN A 519 14.76 30.40 17.67
C GLN A 519 13.41 30.25 18.40
N GLN A 520 13.06 29.03 18.83
CA GLN A 520 11.82 28.78 19.58
C GLN A 520 12.02 29.00 21.08
N ALA A 521 10.92 29.30 21.78
CA ALA A 521 10.89 29.35 23.25
C ALA A 521 11.40 28.05 23.88
N GLU A 522 11.82 28.08 25.14
CA GLU A 522 12.27 26.86 25.83
C GLU A 522 11.18 25.79 25.93
N ILE A 523 11.56 24.51 25.88
CA ILE A 523 10.61 23.42 26.10
C ILE A 523 10.03 23.51 27.52
N SER A 524 8.73 23.75 27.61
CA SER A 524 7.99 23.88 28.85
C SER A 524 7.74 22.52 29.53
N GLN A 525 7.45 22.56 30.83
CA GLN A 525 7.08 21.36 31.58
C GLN A 525 5.79 20.71 31.05
N ALA A 526 4.86 21.49 30.50
CA ALA A 526 3.62 20.97 29.90
C ALA A 526 3.91 20.17 28.62
N GLU A 527 4.77 20.69 27.74
CA GLU A 527 5.21 19.99 26.54
C GLU A 527 5.98 18.71 26.88
N TYR A 528 6.87 18.78 27.87
CA TYR A 528 7.60 17.60 28.34
C TYR A 528 6.67 16.54 28.95
N ALA A 529 5.66 16.95 29.73
CA ALA A 529 4.65 16.03 30.25
C ALA A 529 3.82 15.40 29.12
N GLY A 530 3.42 16.18 28.12
CA GLY A 530 2.72 15.71 26.92
C GLY A 530 3.56 14.69 26.13
N PHE A 531 4.83 15.00 25.91
CA PHE A 531 5.80 14.10 25.25
C PHE A 531 5.94 12.77 25.98
N LYS A 532 6.11 12.81 27.32
CA LYS A 532 6.16 11.59 28.14
C LYS A 532 4.87 10.78 28.02
N ASN A 533 3.73 11.44 28.10
CA ASN A 533 2.43 10.76 27.99
C ASN A 533 2.28 10.05 26.65
N LEU A 534 2.63 10.72 25.56
CA LEU A 534 2.62 10.15 24.21
C LEU A 534 3.54 8.93 24.09
N CYS A 535 4.78 9.01 24.59
CA CYS A 535 5.72 7.89 24.56
C CYS A 535 5.24 6.68 25.39
N MET A 536 4.63 6.93 26.56
CA MET A 536 4.06 5.87 27.40
C MET A 536 2.90 5.17 26.71
N ILE A 537 1.96 5.93 26.14
CA ILE A 537 0.80 5.40 25.43
C ILE A 537 1.23 4.65 24.17
N ALA A 538 2.17 5.18 23.39
CA ALA A 538 2.74 4.48 22.23
C ALA A 538 3.41 3.16 22.64
N SER A 539 4.16 3.14 23.76
CA SER A 539 4.79 1.92 24.27
C SER A 539 3.76 0.85 24.70
N GLN A 540 2.66 1.27 25.32
CA GLN A 540 1.54 0.38 25.66
C GLN A 540 0.89 -0.18 24.39
N SER A 541 0.66 0.67 23.40
CA SER A 541 0.05 0.30 22.12
C SER A 541 0.89 -0.73 21.36
N LEU A 542 2.22 -0.55 21.33
CA LEU A 542 3.17 -1.53 20.78
C LEU A 542 3.17 -2.84 21.55
N ALA A 543 3.07 -2.79 22.88
CA ALA A 543 2.97 -3.98 23.71
C ALA A 543 1.69 -4.76 23.37
N THR A 544 0.56 -4.08 23.19
CA THR A 544 -0.72 -4.66 22.78
C THR A 544 -0.63 -5.27 21.39
N LEU A 545 -0.12 -4.54 20.39
CA LEU A 545 0.12 -5.07 19.03
C LEU A 545 0.96 -6.35 19.06
N ARG A 546 2.06 -6.34 19.81
CA ARG A 546 2.93 -7.51 19.98
C ARG A 546 2.21 -8.68 20.64
N ALA A 547 1.45 -8.42 21.70
CA ALA A 547 0.70 -9.44 22.44
C ALA A 547 -0.42 -10.03 21.59
N ASN A 548 -1.12 -9.21 20.79
CA ASN A 548 -2.12 -9.65 19.82
C ASN A 548 -1.48 -10.59 18.79
N THR A 549 -0.35 -10.22 18.19
CA THR A 549 0.36 -11.12 17.25
C THR A 549 0.74 -12.46 17.89
N LEU A 550 1.22 -12.46 19.14
CA LEU A 550 1.62 -13.68 19.83
C LEU A 550 0.43 -14.58 20.22
N LYS A 551 -0.68 -13.99 20.67
CA LYS A 551 -1.92 -14.73 20.99
C LYS A 551 -2.53 -15.35 19.74
N ASN A 552 -2.52 -14.64 18.62
CA ASN A 552 -3.00 -15.12 17.33
C ASN A 552 -2.20 -16.34 16.87
N LYS A 553 -0.87 -16.27 16.99
CA LYS A 553 0.04 -17.37 16.69
C LYS A 553 -0.16 -18.60 17.60
N ALA A 554 -0.51 -18.40 18.87
CA ALA A 554 -0.71 -19.48 19.84
C ALA A 554 -2.09 -20.14 19.77
N ALA A 555 -3.13 -19.40 19.36
CA ALA A 555 -4.50 -19.90 19.36
C ALA A 555 -4.82 -20.82 18.17
N GLY A 556 -3.96 -20.89 17.15
CA GLY A 556 -4.26 -21.59 15.89
C GLY A 556 -5.55 -21.10 15.21
N ARG A 557 -6.14 -20.02 15.73
CA ARG A 557 -7.31 -19.37 15.17
C ARG A 557 -6.79 -18.56 14.00
N PRO A 558 -7.29 -18.82 12.78
CA PRO A 558 -7.04 -17.89 11.70
C PRO A 558 -7.71 -16.61 12.16
N HIS A 559 -6.90 -15.55 12.32
CA HIS A 559 -7.45 -14.29 11.87
C HIS A 559 -7.50 -14.48 10.37
#